data_AF-B0EGT7-F1
#
_entry.id   AF-B0EGT7-F1
#
_cell.length_a   1.000
_cell.length_b   1.000
_cell.length_c   1.000
_cell.angle_alpha   90.00
_cell.angle_beta   90.00
_cell.angle_gamma   90.00
#
_symmetry.space_group_name_H-M   'P 1'
#
loop_
_entity.id
_entity.type
_entity.pdbx_description
1 polymer ?
#
loop_
_entity_poly.entity_id
_entity_poly.type
_entity_poly.pdbx_seq_one_letter_code
_entity_poly.pdbx_strand_id
1 'polypeptide(L)'
;MVIHTLDRYHLMIVCKYLRTVEDYLNIIFINSKYKEIPAMFHYNPISINKQSKKLFINIESQFIYSRYDDLINGMNNYIVWYGCGLKTVKYYKIYYSLRPIFKRLYLNYTQMKDFHKEQGDIIYYGFSEHIKSINVIDVSNFYGLSRECFKFNNITSVILGHHIREIPPFCFDRCGLKQLDLFLYN
;
A
#
# COMPACT_ATOMS: atom_id res chain seq x y z
N MET A 1 -7.52 28.54 8.23
CA MET A 1 -8.53 27.51 8.59
C MET A 1 -8.81 27.66 10.08
N VAL A 2 -10.03 28.03 10.48
CA VAL A 2 -10.37 28.28 11.89
C VAL A 2 -10.66 26.93 12.55
N ILE A 3 -9.63 26.29 13.10
CA ILE A 3 -9.72 24.94 13.68
C ILE A 3 -10.58 24.92 14.96
N HIS A 4 -10.65 26.04 15.70
CA HIS A 4 -11.29 26.12 17.01
C HIS A 4 -12.82 25.88 17.01
N THR A 5 -13.50 26.07 15.87
CA THR A 5 -14.95 25.87 15.72
C THR A 5 -15.31 24.43 15.36
N LEU A 6 -14.34 23.60 14.96
CA LEU A 6 -14.59 22.19 14.64
C LEU A 6 -14.82 21.39 15.92
N ASP A 7 -15.86 20.54 15.90
CA ASP A 7 -16.04 19.52 16.93
C ASP A 7 -15.01 18.38 16.77
N ARG A 8 -15.00 17.45 17.74
CA ARG A 8 -14.03 16.36 17.78
C ARG A 8 -14.13 15.42 16.58
N TYR A 9 -15.34 15.16 16.07
CA TYR A 9 -15.56 14.21 14.98
C TYR A 9 -15.09 14.79 13.64
N HIS A 10 -15.46 16.03 13.33
CA HIS A 10 -14.98 16.71 12.14
C HIS A 10 -13.47 16.89 12.18
N LEU A 11 -12.91 17.21 13.36
CA LEU A 11 -11.46 17.33 13.48
C LEU A 11 -10.76 15.97 13.34
N MET A 12 -11.35 14.87 13.79
CA MET A 12 -10.81 13.52 13.55
C MET A 12 -10.74 13.18 12.05
N ILE A 13 -11.72 13.63 11.25
CA ILE A 13 -11.68 13.49 9.78
C ILE A 13 -10.50 14.28 9.20
N VAL A 14 -10.32 15.54 9.62
CA VAL A 14 -9.18 16.38 9.20
C VAL A 14 -7.85 15.73 9.61
N CYS A 15 -7.79 15.17 10.82
CA CYS A 15 -6.61 14.50 11.36
C CYS A 15 -6.14 13.31 10.52
N LYS A 16 -6.98 12.73 9.66
CA LYS A 16 -6.57 11.66 8.73
C LYS A 16 -5.59 12.12 7.64
N TYR A 17 -5.50 13.43 7.40
CA TYR A 17 -4.66 14.03 6.36
C TYR A 17 -3.34 14.59 6.91
N LEU A 18 -3.15 14.55 8.23
CA LEU A 18 -1.90 14.92 8.88
C LEU A 18 -0.81 13.88 8.59
N ARG A 19 0.45 14.30 8.66
CA ARG A 19 1.57 13.48 8.17
C ARG A 19 2.62 13.20 9.22
N THR A 20 2.67 13.99 10.28
CA THR A 20 3.74 13.93 11.27
C THR A 20 3.19 13.91 12.69
N VAL A 21 3.98 13.39 13.64
CA VAL A 21 3.67 13.49 15.08
C VAL A 21 3.44 14.94 15.49
N GLU A 22 4.25 15.86 14.95
CA GLU A 22 4.18 17.29 15.25
C GLU A 22 2.83 17.90 14.84
N ASP A 23 2.25 17.46 13.72
CA ASP A 23 0.91 17.90 13.32
C ASP A 23 -0.13 17.56 14.39
N TYR A 24 -0.08 16.34 14.94
CA TYR A 24 -1.01 15.91 16.00
C TYR A 24 -0.76 16.65 17.31
N LEU A 25 0.50 16.88 17.68
CA LEU A 25 0.83 17.66 18.88
C LEU A 25 0.30 19.08 18.76
N ASN A 26 0.46 19.73 17.61
CA ASN A 26 -0.09 21.05 17.36
C ASN A 26 -1.63 21.06 17.49
N ILE A 27 -2.32 20.05 16.96
CA ILE A 27 -3.78 19.92 17.15
C ILE A 27 -4.16 19.81 18.63
N ILE A 28 -3.41 19.03 19.40
CA ILE A 28 -3.64 18.85 20.85
C ILE A 28 -3.42 20.17 21.60
N PHE A 29 -2.41 20.95 21.22
CA PHE A 29 -2.08 22.22 21.86
C PHE A 29 -3.06 23.35 21.56
N ILE A 30 -3.81 23.27 20.46
CA ILE A 30 -4.84 24.26 20.09
C ILE A 30 -5.93 24.38 21.16
N ASN A 31 -6.41 23.26 21.71
CA ASN A 31 -7.48 23.26 22.72
C ASN A 31 -7.51 21.94 23.52
N SER A 32 -7.80 22.01 24.81
CA SER A 32 -7.91 20.84 25.69
C SER A 32 -8.93 19.81 25.22
N LYS A 33 -10.00 20.21 24.52
CA LYS A 33 -11.00 19.31 23.95
C LYS A 33 -10.45 18.38 22.86
N TYR A 34 -9.26 18.67 22.31
CA TYR A 34 -8.61 17.90 21.25
C TYR A 34 -7.57 16.90 21.76
N LYS A 35 -7.26 16.91 23.07
CA LYS A 35 -6.28 16.00 23.70
C LYS A 35 -6.58 14.52 23.43
N GLU A 36 -7.85 14.16 23.39
CA GLU A 36 -8.28 12.77 23.21
C GLU A 36 -8.34 12.31 21.75
N ILE A 37 -8.24 13.23 20.77
CA ILE A 37 -8.44 12.89 19.35
C ILE A 37 -7.52 11.78 18.86
N PRO A 38 -6.21 11.77 19.17
CA PRO A 38 -5.34 10.66 18.75
C PRO A 38 -5.79 9.30 19.30
N ALA A 39 -6.36 9.26 20.51
CA ALA A 39 -6.86 8.04 21.14
C ALA A 39 -8.22 7.59 20.57
N MET A 40 -8.91 8.41 19.78
CA MET A 40 -10.17 8.03 19.12
C MET A 40 -9.94 7.18 17.85
N PHE A 41 -8.68 7.05 17.39
CA PHE A 41 -8.36 6.25 16.23
C PHE A 41 -8.21 4.76 16.56
N HIS A 42 -8.92 3.91 15.81
CA HIS A 42 -8.77 2.44 15.85
C HIS A 42 -7.72 1.91 14.86
N TYR A 43 -7.05 2.81 14.14
CA TYR A 43 -5.90 2.52 13.28
C TYR A 43 -4.94 3.71 13.27
N ASN A 44 -3.65 3.48 13.06
CA ASN A 44 -2.69 4.58 13.00
C ASN A 44 -2.78 5.32 11.65
N PRO A 45 -3.03 6.65 11.63
CA PRO A 45 -3.11 7.39 10.36
C PRO A 45 -1.73 7.76 9.78
N ILE A 46 -0.68 7.67 10.61
CA ILE A 46 0.72 7.90 10.24
C ILE A 46 1.58 6.73 10.71
N SER A 47 2.80 6.61 10.18
CA SER A 47 3.76 5.56 10.59
C SER A 47 3.95 5.47 12.09
N ILE A 48 3.95 4.23 12.60
CA ILE A 48 4.26 3.96 14.01
C ILE A 48 5.77 4.04 14.24
N ASN A 49 6.15 4.83 15.23
CA ASN A 49 7.48 4.93 15.81
C ASN A 49 7.35 5.15 17.32
N LYS A 50 8.48 5.25 18.03
CA LYS A 50 8.52 5.50 19.49
C LYS A 50 7.63 6.67 19.98
N GLN A 51 7.45 7.72 19.18
CA GLN A 51 6.60 8.87 19.53
C GLN A 51 5.15 8.65 19.13
N SER A 52 4.86 8.31 17.87
CA SER A 52 3.48 8.14 17.39
C SER A 52 2.75 6.99 18.08
N LYS A 53 3.46 5.95 18.52
CA LYS A 53 2.90 4.87 19.35
C LYS A 53 2.21 5.39 20.63
N LYS A 54 2.71 6.49 21.19
CA LYS A 54 2.13 7.10 22.41
C LYS A 54 0.88 7.91 22.12
N LEU A 55 0.68 8.33 20.87
CA LEU A 55 -0.50 9.09 20.45
C LEU A 55 -1.68 8.15 20.16
N PHE A 56 -1.43 7.07 19.42
CA PHE A 56 -2.47 6.16 18.93
C PHE A 56 -2.60 4.92 19.82
N ILE A 57 -3.07 5.12 21.05
CA ILE A 57 -3.09 4.06 22.09
C ILE A 57 -4.17 2.99 21.90
N ASN A 58 -5.27 3.33 21.21
CA ASN A 58 -6.44 2.46 21.06
C ASN A 58 -6.53 1.81 19.66
N ILE A 59 -5.41 1.72 18.94
CA ILE A 59 -5.43 1.10 17.62
C ILE A 59 -5.61 -0.41 17.73
N GLU A 60 -6.48 -0.94 16.88
CA GLU A 60 -6.76 -2.37 16.76
C GLU A 60 -6.16 -2.94 15.47
N SER A 61 -6.05 -2.09 14.45
CA SER A 61 -5.46 -2.43 13.16
C SER A 61 -4.25 -1.53 12.90
N GLN A 62 -3.07 -2.14 12.79
CA GLN A 62 -1.86 -1.40 12.46
C GLN A 62 -1.68 -1.33 10.93
N PHE A 63 -1.67 -0.11 10.40
CA PHE A 63 -1.24 0.19 9.04
C PHE A 63 0.27 0.40 9.04
N ILE A 64 0.97 -0.35 8.19
CA ILE A 64 2.41 -0.31 8.06
C ILE A 64 2.71 0.40 6.75
N TYR A 65 3.22 1.64 6.85
CA TYR A 65 3.44 2.50 5.68
C TYR A 65 4.87 2.39 5.14
N SER A 66 5.79 1.80 5.90
CA SER A 66 7.16 1.54 5.46
C SER A 66 7.74 0.31 6.16
N ARG A 67 8.85 -0.22 5.62
CA ARG A 67 9.64 -1.29 6.27
C ARG A 67 10.35 -0.83 7.56
N TYR A 68 10.30 0.46 7.87
CA TYR A 68 10.95 1.07 9.03
C TYR A 68 9.95 1.40 10.15
N ASP A 69 8.66 1.15 9.93
CA ASP A 69 7.64 1.36 10.96
C ASP A 69 7.85 0.32 12.08
N ASP A 70 7.77 0.78 13.33
CA ASP A 70 7.79 -0.11 14.50
C ASP A 70 6.51 -0.96 14.52
N LEU A 71 6.63 -2.26 14.77
CA LEU A 71 5.47 -3.14 14.96
C LEU A 71 4.97 -3.11 16.40
N ILE A 72 3.64 -3.04 16.56
CA ILE A 72 2.98 -3.19 17.85
C ILE A 72 2.48 -4.63 17.95
N ASN A 73 2.93 -5.37 18.96
CA ASN A 73 2.47 -6.74 19.18
C ASN A 73 0.99 -6.76 19.59
N GLY A 74 0.28 -7.83 19.22
CA GLY A 74 -1.09 -8.09 19.66
C GLY A 74 -2.19 -7.32 18.92
N MET A 75 -1.90 -6.71 17.77
CA MET A 75 -2.94 -6.10 16.93
C MET A 75 -3.87 -7.16 16.32
N ASN A 76 -5.15 -6.82 16.17
CA ASN A 76 -6.14 -7.67 15.51
C ASN A 76 -5.79 -7.86 14.03
N ASN A 77 -5.33 -6.78 13.37
CA ASN A 77 -4.93 -6.79 11.97
C ASN A 77 -3.62 -6.05 11.75
N TYR A 78 -2.81 -6.55 10.82
CA TYR A 78 -1.66 -5.85 10.28
C TYR A 78 -1.88 -5.64 8.78
N ILE A 79 -1.76 -4.40 8.33
CA ILE A 79 -2.04 -4.00 6.95
C ILE A 79 -0.78 -3.37 6.37
N VAL A 80 -0.11 -4.09 5.48
CA VAL A 80 1.05 -3.57 4.74
C VAL A 80 0.53 -2.69 3.61
N TRP A 81 0.69 -1.38 3.77
CA TRP A 81 0.17 -0.37 2.85
C TRP A 81 1.14 -0.04 1.70
N TYR A 82 2.45 -0.20 1.95
CA TYR A 82 3.48 0.05 0.95
C TYR A 82 3.63 -1.07 -0.06
N GLY A 83 4.17 -0.70 -1.22
CA GLY A 83 4.49 -1.62 -2.31
C GLY A 83 5.61 -2.60 -1.94
N CYS A 84 5.37 -3.90 -2.07
CA CYS A 84 6.38 -4.92 -1.75
C CYS A 84 6.22 -6.20 -2.58
N GLY A 85 7.17 -7.12 -2.47
CA GLY A 85 7.13 -8.44 -3.12
C GLY A 85 7.25 -9.59 -2.13
N LEU A 86 7.41 -10.83 -2.63
CA LEU A 86 7.44 -12.05 -1.80
C LEU A 86 8.51 -12.06 -0.70
N LYS A 87 9.62 -11.34 -0.85
CA LYS A 87 10.64 -11.22 0.21
C LYS A 87 10.03 -10.64 1.49
N THR A 88 9.17 -9.63 1.36
CA THR A 88 8.49 -9.00 2.49
C THR A 88 7.46 -9.93 3.12
N VAL A 89 6.72 -10.70 2.32
CA VAL A 89 5.79 -11.73 2.82
C VAL A 89 6.54 -12.74 3.69
N LYS A 90 7.66 -13.28 3.18
CA LYS A 90 8.50 -14.24 3.92
C LYS A 90 9.05 -13.62 5.19
N TYR A 91 9.46 -12.36 5.14
CA TYR A 91 9.98 -11.63 6.30
C TYR A 91 8.95 -11.56 7.44
N TYR A 92 7.72 -11.11 7.18
CA TYR A 92 6.67 -11.07 8.21
C TYR A 92 6.32 -12.45 8.77
N LYS A 93 6.25 -13.46 7.90
CA LYS A 93 5.94 -14.82 8.31
C LYS A 93 7.03 -15.45 9.18
N ILE A 94 8.30 -15.29 8.81
CA ILE A 94 9.42 -15.97 9.48
C ILE A 94 9.83 -15.25 10.76
N TYR A 95 9.98 -13.92 10.70
CA TYR A 95 10.56 -13.16 11.82
C TYR A 95 9.52 -12.70 12.83
N TYR A 96 8.27 -12.49 12.41
CA TYR A 96 7.21 -12.02 13.30
C TYR A 96 6.08 -13.02 13.49
N SER A 97 6.09 -14.15 12.79
CA SER A 97 4.98 -15.11 12.77
C SER A 97 3.63 -14.45 12.40
N LEU A 98 3.67 -13.40 11.56
CA LEU A 98 2.51 -12.64 11.13
C LEU A 98 2.07 -12.99 9.71
N ARG A 99 0.77 -12.85 9.45
CA ARG A 99 0.16 -12.89 8.11
C ARG A 99 -0.60 -11.60 7.85
N PRO A 100 0.11 -10.50 7.51
CA PRO A 100 -0.54 -9.23 7.24
C PRO A 100 -1.30 -9.25 5.90
N ILE A 101 -2.25 -8.34 5.77
CA ILE A 101 -2.95 -8.06 4.51
C ILE A 101 -2.09 -7.07 3.70
N PHE A 102 -1.78 -7.41 2.45
CA PHE A 102 -0.97 -6.59 1.55
C PHE A 102 -1.84 -5.79 0.58
N LYS A 103 -1.77 -4.46 0.64
CA LYS A 103 -2.55 -3.59 -0.26
C LYS A 103 -1.87 -3.29 -1.59
N ARG A 104 -0.57 -3.62 -1.72
CA ARG A 104 0.21 -3.50 -2.96
C ARG A 104 1.29 -4.58 -3.03
N LEU A 105 0.88 -5.83 -3.28
CA LEU A 105 1.81 -6.94 -3.45
C LEU A 105 2.14 -7.13 -4.94
N TYR A 106 3.40 -6.95 -5.30
CA TYR A 106 3.90 -7.11 -6.66
C TYR A 106 4.34 -8.55 -6.91
N LEU A 107 3.66 -9.24 -7.82
CA LEU A 107 3.95 -10.61 -8.22
C LEU A 107 3.97 -10.74 -9.74
N ASN A 108 4.76 -11.68 -10.25
CA ASN A 108 4.60 -12.20 -11.62
C ASN A 108 3.73 -13.48 -11.64
N TYR A 109 3.40 -14.01 -12.82
CA TYR A 109 2.56 -15.22 -12.92
C TYR A 109 3.13 -16.43 -12.21
N THR A 110 4.44 -16.65 -12.31
CA THR A 110 5.09 -17.80 -11.66
C THR A 110 4.92 -17.72 -10.15
N GLN A 111 5.13 -16.52 -9.59
CA GLN A 111 4.95 -16.27 -8.17
C GLN A 111 3.48 -16.37 -7.72
N MET A 112 2.55 -15.94 -8.58
CA MET A 112 1.11 -15.99 -8.27
C MET A 112 0.56 -17.41 -8.18
N LYS A 113 1.10 -18.37 -8.96
CA LYS A 113 0.67 -19.77 -8.92
C LYS A 113 0.81 -20.40 -7.52
N ASP A 114 1.88 -20.04 -6.82
CA ASP A 114 2.22 -20.62 -5.52
C ASP A 114 1.81 -19.71 -4.34
N PHE A 115 1.23 -18.54 -4.61
CA PHE A 115 0.89 -17.57 -3.58
C PHE A 115 -0.53 -17.80 -3.04
N HIS A 116 -0.61 -18.21 -1.78
CA HIS A 116 -1.87 -18.23 -1.04
C HIS A 116 -2.29 -16.80 -0.66
N LYS A 117 -3.28 -16.28 -1.38
CA LYS A 117 -3.84 -14.95 -1.17
C LYS A 117 -4.68 -14.90 0.10
N GLU A 118 -4.39 -13.94 0.98
CA GLU A 118 -5.23 -13.65 2.15
C GLU A 118 -6.42 -12.77 1.75
N GLN A 119 -7.52 -12.84 2.51
CA GLN A 119 -8.68 -11.99 2.24
C GLN A 119 -8.30 -10.51 2.38
N GLY A 120 -8.55 -9.74 1.31
CA GLY A 120 -8.23 -8.31 1.27
C GLY A 120 -6.86 -7.97 0.69
N ASP A 121 -6.05 -8.96 0.29
CA ASP A 121 -4.84 -8.75 -0.48
C ASP A 121 -5.15 -8.17 -1.86
N ILE A 122 -4.31 -7.23 -2.31
CA ILE A 122 -4.40 -6.60 -3.62
C ILE A 122 -3.08 -6.84 -4.36
N ILE A 123 -3.18 -7.58 -5.47
CA ILE A 123 -2.03 -8.05 -6.24
C ILE A 123 -1.85 -7.15 -7.46
N TYR A 124 -0.64 -6.64 -7.60
CA TYR A 124 -0.16 -5.86 -8.72
C TYR A 124 0.79 -6.73 -9.53
N TYR A 125 0.81 -6.53 -10.85
CA TYR A 125 1.78 -7.19 -11.69
C TYR A 125 3.14 -6.53 -11.50
N GLY A 126 4.14 -7.32 -11.13
CA GLY A 126 5.51 -6.86 -10.95
C GLY A 126 6.48 -7.75 -11.69
N PHE A 127 7.40 -7.12 -12.43
CA PHE A 127 8.42 -7.84 -13.19
C PHE A 127 9.81 -7.34 -12.82
N SER A 128 10.73 -8.26 -12.51
CA SER A 128 12.10 -7.90 -12.08
C SER A 128 13.20 -8.47 -12.98
N GLU A 129 12.87 -9.14 -14.09
CA GLU A 129 13.87 -9.83 -14.92
C GLU A 129 13.59 -9.63 -16.42
N HIS A 130 14.53 -10.03 -17.28
CA HIS A 130 14.29 -10.04 -18.72
C HIS A 130 13.44 -11.26 -19.08
N ILE A 131 12.25 -11.05 -19.64
CA ILE A 131 11.49 -12.16 -20.22
C ILE A 131 12.22 -12.63 -21.46
N LYS A 132 12.71 -13.88 -21.44
CA LYS A 132 13.00 -14.56 -22.69
C LYS A 132 11.66 -14.88 -23.36
N SER A 133 11.47 -14.33 -24.56
CA SER A 133 10.50 -14.80 -25.56
C SER A 133 9.01 -14.79 -25.19
N ILE A 134 8.48 -13.71 -24.62
CA ILE A 134 7.02 -13.48 -24.59
C ILE A 134 6.70 -12.28 -25.46
N ASN A 135 5.91 -12.50 -26.52
CA ASN A 135 5.48 -11.44 -27.43
C ASN A 135 4.21 -10.73 -26.94
N VAL A 136 3.33 -11.41 -26.21
CA VAL A 136 2.04 -10.88 -25.74
C VAL A 136 1.87 -11.22 -24.27
N ILE A 137 1.48 -10.24 -23.46
CA ILE A 137 1.25 -10.43 -22.03
C ILE A 137 -0.12 -9.89 -21.59
N ASP A 138 -0.87 -10.69 -20.82
CA ASP A 138 -2.24 -10.36 -20.39
C ASP A 138 -2.35 -10.12 -18.89
N VAL A 139 -2.14 -8.88 -18.48
CA VAL A 139 -2.18 -8.46 -17.07
C VAL A 139 -3.57 -8.07 -16.58
N SER A 140 -4.63 -8.52 -17.25
CA SER A 140 -6.01 -8.14 -16.94
C SER A 140 -6.48 -8.52 -15.53
N ASN A 141 -5.92 -9.58 -14.96
CA ASN A 141 -6.24 -10.06 -13.61
C ASN A 141 -5.56 -9.29 -12.46
N PHE A 142 -4.74 -8.28 -12.76
CA PHE A 142 -4.00 -7.49 -11.78
C PHE A 142 -4.65 -6.13 -11.53
N TYR A 143 -4.50 -5.62 -10.30
CA TYR A 143 -5.04 -4.30 -9.91
C TYR A 143 -4.20 -3.13 -10.43
N GLY A 144 -2.99 -3.40 -10.91
CA GLY A 144 -2.08 -2.38 -11.40
C GLY A 144 -0.71 -2.98 -11.75
N LEU A 145 0.19 -2.10 -12.16
CA LEU A 145 1.54 -2.45 -12.60
C LEU A 145 2.59 -1.92 -11.62
N SER A 146 3.76 -2.55 -11.61
CA SER A 146 4.95 -2.01 -10.93
C SER A 146 5.63 -0.91 -11.75
N ARG A 147 6.43 -0.08 -11.10
CA ARG A 147 7.37 0.82 -11.78
C ARG A 147 8.33 -0.02 -12.63
N GLU A 148 8.62 0.42 -13.85
CA GLU A 148 9.57 -0.28 -14.74
C GLU A 148 9.17 -1.72 -15.11
N CYS A 149 7.88 -2.06 -15.00
CA CYS A 149 7.38 -3.44 -15.11
C CYS A 149 7.77 -4.17 -16.41
N PHE A 150 7.99 -3.45 -17.50
CA PHE A 150 8.37 -4.02 -18.79
C PHE A 150 9.62 -3.37 -19.35
N LYS A 151 10.40 -2.70 -18.50
CA LYS A 151 11.62 -2.04 -18.92
C LYS A 151 12.59 -3.06 -19.51
N PHE A 152 13.21 -2.72 -20.64
CA PHE A 152 14.14 -3.61 -21.37
C PHE A 152 13.56 -4.98 -21.78
N ASN A 153 12.25 -5.09 -21.95
CA ASN A 153 11.61 -6.33 -22.41
C ASN A 153 11.30 -6.29 -23.91
N ASN A 154 11.29 -7.47 -24.54
CA ASN A 154 10.97 -7.64 -25.95
C ASN A 154 9.48 -7.89 -26.21
N ILE A 155 8.61 -7.60 -25.23
CA ILE A 155 7.16 -7.74 -25.39
C ILE A 155 6.68 -6.83 -26.51
N THR A 156 5.72 -7.30 -27.29
CA THR A 156 5.15 -6.57 -28.43
C THR A 156 3.70 -6.14 -28.19
N SER A 157 2.95 -6.86 -27.35
CA SER A 157 1.60 -6.46 -26.95
C SER A 157 1.39 -6.68 -25.44
N VAL A 158 0.66 -5.76 -24.81
CA VAL A 158 0.18 -5.87 -23.43
C VAL A 158 -1.33 -5.66 -23.41
N ILE A 159 -2.04 -6.57 -22.76
CA ILE A 159 -3.48 -6.49 -22.53
C ILE A 159 -3.71 -6.04 -21.09
N LEU A 160 -4.35 -4.88 -20.93
CA LEU A 160 -4.65 -4.25 -19.65
C LEU A 160 -6.11 -4.49 -19.27
N GLY A 161 -6.32 -4.82 -17.99
CA GLY A 161 -7.66 -4.96 -17.41
C GLY A 161 -8.22 -3.64 -16.91
N HIS A 162 -9.54 -3.57 -16.79
CA HIS A 162 -10.28 -2.38 -16.35
C HIS A 162 -9.92 -1.90 -14.92
N HIS A 163 -9.29 -2.75 -14.10
CA HIS A 163 -8.79 -2.36 -12.77
C HIS A 163 -7.53 -1.49 -12.83
N ILE A 164 -6.78 -1.51 -13.93
CA ILE A 164 -5.54 -0.76 -14.10
C ILE A 164 -5.89 0.68 -14.48
N ARG A 165 -5.72 1.61 -13.53
CA ARG A 165 -6.09 3.02 -13.70
C ARG A 165 -4.93 3.95 -14.06
N GLU A 166 -3.71 3.45 -13.96
CA GLU A 166 -2.50 4.23 -14.13
C GLU A 166 -1.40 3.35 -14.73
N ILE A 167 -0.63 3.92 -15.64
CA ILE A 167 0.64 3.34 -16.11
C ILE A 167 1.77 3.96 -15.29
N PRO A 168 2.48 3.18 -14.46
CA PRO A 168 3.56 3.70 -13.63
C PRO A 168 4.71 4.28 -14.44
N PRO A 169 5.55 5.14 -13.82
CA PRO A 169 6.73 5.68 -14.48
C PRO A 169 7.63 4.59 -15.06
N PHE A 170 8.13 4.86 -16.27
CA PHE A 170 9.08 3.99 -16.98
C PHE A 170 8.59 2.55 -17.23
N CYS A 171 7.29 2.27 -17.09
CA CYS A 171 6.74 0.92 -17.24
C CYS A 171 7.18 0.24 -18.54
N PHE A 172 7.21 0.99 -19.64
CA PHE A 172 7.59 0.53 -20.99
C PHE A 172 8.91 1.13 -21.48
N ASP A 173 9.80 1.57 -20.58
CA ASP A 173 11.08 2.17 -20.96
C ASP A 173 11.95 1.17 -21.75
N ARG A 174 12.39 1.56 -22.95
CA ARG A 174 13.23 0.75 -23.85
C ARG A 174 12.70 -0.68 -24.03
N CYS A 175 11.40 -0.83 -24.27
CA CYS A 175 10.78 -2.12 -24.58
C CYS A 175 10.33 -2.21 -26.06
N GLY A 176 10.05 -3.43 -26.53
CA GLY A 176 9.62 -3.71 -27.90
C GLY A 176 8.13 -3.48 -28.20
N LEU A 177 7.42 -2.72 -27.35
CA LEU A 177 5.97 -2.61 -27.39
C LEU A 177 5.49 -2.01 -28.71
N LYS A 178 4.54 -2.69 -29.35
CA LYS A 178 3.88 -2.23 -30.59
C LYS A 178 2.40 -1.95 -30.37
N GLN A 179 1.78 -2.61 -29.39
CA GLN A 179 0.34 -2.54 -29.15
C GLN A 179 0.05 -2.54 -27.65
N LEU A 180 -0.93 -1.73 -27.24
CA LEU A 180 -1.44 -1.69 -25.88
C LEU A 180 -2.96 -1.79 -25.94
N ASP A 181 -3.49 -2.95 -25.52
CA ASP A 181 -4.92 -3.23 -25.57
C ASP A 181 -5.57 -2.91 -24.23
N LEU A 182 -6.62 -2.09 -24.27
CA LEU A 182 -7.42 -1.73 -23.11
C LEU A 182 -8.75 -2.49 -23.19
N PHE A 183 -9.04 -3.36 -22.22
CA PHE A 183 -10.41 -3.85 -22.05
C PHE A 183 -11.29 -2.72 -21.52
N LEU A 184 -11.91 -1.98 -22.45
CA LEU A 184 -13.10 -1.20 -22.16
C LEU A 184 -14.27 -2.19 -22.21
N TYR A 185 -14.82 -2.55 -21.05
CA TYR A 185 -16.12 -3.22 -21.06
C TYR A 185 -17.16 -2.24 -21.63
N ASN A 186 -17.83 -2.65 -22.70
CA ASN A 186 -19.15 -2.16 -23.07
C ASN A 186 -20.17 -2.52 -21.98
#